data_AF-A0A350IKN6-F1
#
_entry.id   AF-A0A350IKN6-F1
#
_cell.length_a   1.000
_cell.length_b   1.000
_cell.length_c   1.000
_cell.angle_alpha   90.00
_cell.angle_beta   90.00
_cell.angle_gamma   90.00
#
_symmetry.space_group_name_H-M   'P 1'
#
loop_
_entity.id
_entity.type
_entity.pdbx_description
1 polymer ?
#
loop_
_entity_poly.entity_id
_entity_poly.type
_entity_poly.pdbx_seq_one_letter_code
_entity_poly.pdbx_strand_id
1 'polypeptide(L)'
;MEKIELDNKFDKLTKAIEGEVHHDHFWQILYSTDASDYREVPLGVVYPKSINDIKSIIDFARIENIPIIPRGGGTSLAGQVVGNGLVVDISRNFNNILEVNQQEHWARVEPGVIPDVLNQQLKQHNLFWGPETSTSNRNTLAGMLGNNSCGSHFPLYGNTRTNIIEVNGFLSDGSQIHTSPLNNDGVLNKSLLNSAEGKIYSLLINKLKNPDFQNEIYQ
;
A
#
# COMPACT_ATOMS: atom_id res chain seq x y z
N MET A 1 -23.08 -14.27 3.27
CA MET A 1 -22.42 -15.53 2.88
C MET A 1 -22.51 -16.45 4.07
N GLU A 2 -22.86 -17.73 3.89
CA GLU A 2 -22.84 -18.67 5.01
C GLU A 2 -21.39 -18.94 5.46
N LYS A 3 -21.18 -19.10 6.77
CA LYS A 3 -19.83 -19.25 7.35
C LYS A 3 -19.05 -20.41 6.70
N ILE A 4 -19.69 -21.55 6.50
CA ILE A 4 -19.09 -22.75 5.88
C ILE A 4 -18.65 -22.48 4.44
N GLU A 5 -19.41 -21.68 3.68
CA GLU A 5 -19.06 -21.33 2.31
C GLU A 5 -17.80 -20.44 2.27
N LEU A 6 -17.70 -19.50 3.22
CA LEU A 6 -16.55 -18.61 3.35
C LEU A 6 -15.29 -19.36 3.80
N ASP A 7 -15.41 -20.27 4.77
CA ASP A 7 -14.30 -21.10 5.24
C ASP A 7 -13.73 -21.94 4.08
N ASN A 8 -14.59 -22.57 3.27
CA ASN A 8 -14.17 -23.32 2.07
C ASN A 8 -13.45 -22.45 1.03
N LYS A 9 -13.80 -21.15 0.91
CA LYS A 9 -13.13 -20.21 0.01
C LYS A 9 -11.72 -19.87 0.54
N PHE A 10 -11.58 -19.63 1.83
CA PHE A 10 -10.26 -19.38 2.44
C PHE A 10 -9.35 -20.61 2.41
N ASP A 11 -9.89 -21.82 2.53
CA ASP A 11 -9.12 -23.06 2.33
C ASP A 11 -8.55 -23.18 0.91
N LYS A 12 -9.31 -22.75 -0.11
CA LYS A 12 -8.82 -22.69 -1.49
C LYS A 12 -7.70 -21.65 -1.64
N LEU A 13 -7.88 -20.46 -1.06
CA LEU A 13 -6.85 -19.41 -1.10
C LEU A 13 -5.56 -19.89 -0.40
N THR A 14 -5.68 -20.55 0.76
CA THR A 14 -4.55 -21.11 1.50
C THR A 14 -3.72 -22.08 0.66
N LYS A 15 -4.36 -22.86 -0.22
CA LYS A 15 -3.68 -23.78 -1.14
C LYS A 15 -3.08 -23.09 -2.37
N ALA A 16 -3.49 -21.87 -2.66
CA ALA A 16 -3.11 -21.12 -3.86
C ALA A 16 -1.96 -20.14 -3.63
N ILE A 17 -1.54 -19.93 -2.37
CA ILE A 17 -0.47 -18.98 -2.00
C ILE A 17 0.57 -19.65 -1.10
N GLU A 18 1.78 -19.09 -1.07
CA GLU A 18 2.86 -19.51 -0.16
C GLU A 18 2.73 -18.89 1.24
N GLY A 19 2.03 -17.76 1.30
CA GLY A 19 1.68 -17.00 2.49
C GLY A 19 0.72 -17.72 3.44
N GLU A 20 0.31 -17.00 4.48
CA GLU A 20 -0.60 -17.51 5.50
C GLU A 20 -1.97 -16.85 5.37
N VAL A 21 -3.04 -17.64 5.49
CA VAL A 21 -4.43 -17.16 5.53
C VAL A 21 -5.03 -17.51 6.87
N HIS A 22 -5.56 -16.51 7.58
CA HIS A 22 -6.16 -16.65 8.89
C HIS A 22 -7.59 -16.10 8.87
N HIS A 23 -8.57 -16.90 9.24
CA HIS A 23 -9.99 -16.50 9.22
C HIS A 23 -10.75 -16.95 10.47
N ASP A 24 -10.04 -17.47 11.48
CA ASP A 24 -10.62 -17.74 12.78
C ASP A 24 -10.85 -16.45 13.59
N HIS A 25 -11.65 -16.60 14.65
CA HIS A 25 -12.10 -15.48 15.46
C HIS A 25 -10.97 -14.71 16.13
N PHE A 26 -9.86 -15.37 16.49
CA PHE A 26 -8.74 -14.70 17.15
C PHE A 26 -8.12 -13.65 16.22
N TRP A 27 -7.81 -14.03 14.98
CA TRP A 27 -7.23 -13.11 14.00
C TRP A 27 -8.19 -12.01 13.56
N GLN A 28 -9.47 -12.36 13.40
CA GLN A 28 -10.51 -11.38 13.08
C GLN A 28 -10.61 -10.29 14.17
N ILE A 29 -10.54 -10.66 15.45
CA ILE A 29 -10.56 -9.68 16.55
C ILE A 29 -9.27 -8.88 16.59
N LEU A 30 -8.11 -9.52 16.44
CA LEU A 30 -6.80 -8.87 16.44
C LEU A 30 -6.69 -7.77 15.37
N TYR A 31 -7.31 -7.98 14.21
CA TYR A 31 -7.31 -7.04 13.10
C TYR A 31 -8.59 -6.19 12.99
N SER A 32 -9.48 -6.25 13.98
CA SER A 32 -10.73 -5.48 13.98
C SER A 32 -10.54 -3.99 14.27
N THR A 33 -9.35 -3.59 14.72
CA THR A 33 -9.00 -2.20 15.03
C THR A 33 -7.65 -1.82 14.41
N ASP A 34 -7.38 -0.53 14.36
CA ASP A 34 -6.05 0.05 14.20
C ASP A 34 -5.75 0.96 15.40
N ALA A 35 -4.93 2.00 15.26
CA ALA A 35 -4.66 2.92 16.35
C ALA A 35 -5.77 3.99 16.54
N SER A 36 -6.85 3.93 15.77
CA SER A 36 -8.02 4.79 15.90
C SER A 36 -9.07 4.21 16.85
N ASP A 37 -10.14 4.98 17.07
CA ASP A 37 -11.32 4.55 17.83
C ASP A 37 -12.30 3.68 17.00
N TYR A 38 -12.01 3.43 15.71
CA TYR A 38 -12.88 2.65 14.84
C TYR A 38 -12.67 1.15 15.04
N ARG A 39 -13.76 0.40 14.92
CA ARG A 39 -13.77 -1.07 14.97
C ARG A 39 -14.72 -1.66 13.95
N GLU A 40 -14.23 -2.60 13.17
CA GLU A 40 -15.00 -3.40 12.21
C GLU A 40 -14.30 -4.77 12.06
N VAL A 41 -15.05 -5.86 12.10
CA VAL A 41 -14.46 -7.21 12.06
C VAL A 41 -14.20 -7.62 10.60
N PRO A 42 -12.94 -7.89 10.21
CA PRO A 42 -12.62 -8.35 8.86
C PRO A 42 -13.10 -9.78 8.62
N LEU A 43 -13.22 -10.18 7.35
CA LEU A 43 -13.55 -11.56 6.97
C LEU A 43 -12.39 -12.51 7.27
N GLY A 44 -11.16 -12.02 7.10
CA GLY A 44 -9.93 -12.75 7.35
C GLY A 44 -8.71 -11.86 7.16
N VAL A 45 -7.53 -12.43 7.41
CA VAL A 45 -6.23 -11.78 7.35
C VAL A 45 -5.29 -12.66 6.52
N VAL A 46 -4.52 -12.05 5.62
CA VAL A 46 -3.53 -12.74 4.79
C VAL A 46 -2.17 -12.11 4.97
N TYR A 47 -1.15 -12.93 5.19
CA TYR A 47 0.26 -12.54 5.11
C TYR A 47 0.87 -13.10 3.83
N PRO A 48 0.86 -12.35 2.72
CA PRO A 48 1.51 -12.78 1.48
C PRO A 48 3.02 -12.90 1.68
N LYS A 49 3.66 -13.86 1.02
CA LYS A 49 5.13 -14.05 1.01
C LYS A 49 5.79 -13.73 -0.32
N SER A 50 5.00 -13.64 -1.39
CA SER A 50 5.54 -13.42 -2.73
C SER A 50 4.67 -12.48 -3.56
N ILE A 51 5.25 -11.89 -4.61
CA ILE A 51 4.51 -11.09 -5.59
C ILE A 51 3.40 -11.92 -6.26
N ASN A 52 3.61 -13.23 -6.42
CA ASN A 52 2.60 -14.14 -6.94
C ASN A 52 1.44 -14.32 -5.96
N ASP A 53 1.70 -14.37 -4.65
CA ASP A 53 0.64 -14.40 -3.63
C ASP A 53 -0.25 -13.17 -3.75
N ILE A 54 0.33 -11.97 -3.88
CA ILE A 54 -0.43 -10.72 -4.06
C ILE A 54 -1.38 -10.84 -5.26
N LYS A 55 -0.88 -11.33 -6.39
CA LYS A 55 -1.70 -11.53 -7.58
C LYS A 55 -2.84 -12.52 -7.34
N SER A 56 -2.53 -13.69 -6.74
CA SER A 56 -3.52 -14.71 -6.39
C SER A 56 -4.59 -14.18 -5.43
N ILE A 57 -4.21 -13.33 -4.46
CA ILE A 57 -5.13 -12.70 -3.51
C ILE A 57 -6.06 -11.72 -4.21
N ILE A 58 -5.55 -10.88 -5.12
CA ILE A 58 -6.38 -9.94 -5.90
C ILE A 58 -7.35 -10.73 -6.79
N ASP A 59 -6.88 -11.75 -7.50
CA ASP A 59 -7.74 -12.57 -8.36
C ASP A 59 -8.83 -13.30 -7.55
N PHE A 60 -8.47 -13.87 -6.39
CA PHE A 60 -9.43 -14.44 -5.45
C PHE A 60 -10.48 -13.43 -5.00
N ALA A 61 -10.04 -12.26 -4.53
CA ALA A 61 -10.91 -11.21 -4.04
C ALA A 61 -11.89 -10.71 -5.12
N ARG A 62 -11.43 -10.62 -6.37
CA ARG A 62 -12.29 -10.25 -7.52
C ARG A 62 -13.33 -11.32 -7.82
N ILE A 63 -12.93 -12.59 -7.86
CA ILE A 63 -13.83 -13.71 -8.15
C ILE A 63 -14.90 -13.83 -7.08
N GLU A 64 -14.51 -13.69 -5.82
CA GLU A 64 -15.40 -13.85 -4.66
C GLU A 64 -16.11 -12.55 -4.25
N ASN A 65 -15.84 -11.44 -4.95
CA ASN A 65 -16.36 -10.10 -4.66
C ASN A 65 -16.11 -9.65 -3.21
N ILE A 66 -14.89 -9.89 -2.72
CA ILE A 66 -14.44 -9.53 -1.37
C ILE A 66 -13.54 -8.29 -1.45
N PRO A 67 -13.82 -7.21 -0.70
CA PRO A 67 -12.92 -6.06 -0.63
C PRO A 67 -11.55 -6.43 -0.03
N ILE A 68 -10.47 -5.90 -0.59
CA ILE A 68 -9.12 -6.00 0.00
C ILE A 68 -8.83 -4.76 0.84
N ILE A 69 -8.24 -4.97 2.01
CA ILE A 69 -7.76 -3.91 2.91
C ILE A 69 -6.24 -4.07 3.04
N PRO A 70 -5.44 -3.35 2.24
CA PRO A 70 -3.98 -3.36 2.38
C PRO A 70 -3.58 -2.77 3.73
N ARG A 71 -2.74 -3.49 4.48
CA ARG A 71 -2.32 -3.08 5.82
C ARG A 71 -0.82 -3.19 5.99
N GLY A 72 -0.25 -2.13 6.56
CA GLY A 72 1.12 -2.12 7.10
C GLY A 72 1.09 -2.18 8.63
N GLY A 73 1.79 -1.26 9.30
CA GLY A 73 1.89 -1.25 10.78
C GLY A 73 0.59 -0.95 11.56
N GLY A 74 -0.54 -0.69 10.91
CA GLY A 74 -1.82 -0.43 11.60
C GLY A 74 -1.84 0.79 12.53
N THR A 75 -0.98 1.78 12.29
CA THR A 75 -0.79 2.94 13.19
C THR A 75 -1.63 4.17 12.81
N SER A 76 -2.57 4.04 11.88
CA SER A 76 -3.43 5.16 11.50
C SER A 76 -4.41 5.49 12.63
N LEU A 77 -4.75 6.77 12.76
CA LEU A 77 -5.76 7.28 13.69
C LEU A 77 -7.11 7.53 13.01
N ALA A 78 -7.25 7.20 11.71
CA ALA A 78 -8.43 7.53 10.89
C ALA A 78 -9.20 6.28 10.42
N GLY A 79 -8.94 5.09 10.95
CA GLY A 79 -9.68 3.86 10.61
C GLY A 79 -9.42 3.32 9.21
N GLN A 80 -8.35 3.76 8.53
CA GLN A 80 -8.10 3.47 7.11
C GLN A 80 -7.88 1.99 6.80
N VAL A 81 -7.49 1.20 7.81
CA VAL A 81 -7.24 -0.24 7.68
C VAL A 81 -8.20 -1.08 8.53
N VAL A 82 -9.34 -0.49 8.89
CA VAL A 82 -10.44 -1.12 9.62
C VAL A 82 -11.60 -1.32 8.65
N GLY A 83 -12.09 -2.55 8.49
CA GLY A 83 -13.17 -2.83 7.56
C GLY A 83 -13.56 -4.31 7.50
N ASN A 84 -14.72 -4.58 6.90
CA ASN A 84 -15.31 -5.91 6.76
C ASN A 84 -14.82 -6.68 5.52
N GLY A 85 -13.57 -6.46 5.12
CA GLY A 85 -12.92 -7.08 3.97
C GLY A 85 -11.88 -8.12 4.35
N LEU A 86 -11.11 -8.56 3.36
CA LEU A 86 -9.90 -9.36 3.55
C LEU A 86 -8.72 -8.42 3.83
N VAL A 87 -8.18 -8.46 5.04
CA VAL A 87 -6.98 -7.70 5.39
C VAL A 87 -5.76 -8.37 4.78
N VAL A 88 -4.92 -7.61 4.09
CA VAL A 88 -3.67 -8.11 3.48
C VAL A 88 -2.52 -7.37 4.14
N ASP A 89 -1.86 -8.04 5.08
CA ASP A 89 -0.77 -7.46 5.87
C ASP A 89 0.59 -7.79 5.24
N ILE A 90 1.20 -6.78 4.63
CA ILE A 90 2.49 -6.89 3.95
C ILE A 90 3.69 -6.70 4.88
N SER A 91 3.48 -6.23 6.11
CA SER A 91 4.57 -5.78 7.00
C SER A 91 5.50 -6.92 7.46
N ARG A 92 4.99 -8.17 7.45
CA ARG A 92 5.71 -9.34 7.94
C ARG A 92 6.75 -9.89 6.98
N ASN A 93 6.43 -9.95 5.68
CA ASN A 93 7.26 -10.65 4.69
C ASN A 93 7.83 -9.75 3.59
N PHE A 94 7.33 -8.52 3.43
CA PHE A 94 7.83 -7.54 2.46
C PHE A 94 8.58 -6.41 3.17
N ASN A 95 9.61 -6.71 3.94
CA ASN A 95 10.31 -5.75 4.81
C ASN A 95 11.83 -5.69 4.58
N ASN A 96 12.29 -6.10 3.39
CA ASN A 96 13.70 -6.03 3.02
C ASN A 96 14.09 -4.66 2.42
N ILE A 97 15.29 -4.22 2.76
CA ILE A 97 15.97 -3.13 2.06
C ILE A 97 16.77 -3.79 0.93
N LEU A 98 16.37 -3.53 -0.31
CA LEU A 98 16.87 -4.25 -1.48
C LEU A 98 18.17 -3.65 -2.00
N GLU A 99 18.28 -2.31 -1.96
CA GLU A 99 19.43 -1.59 -2.51
C GLU A 99 19.53 -0.20 -1.88
N VAL A 100 20.78 0.25 -1.66
CA VAL A 100 21.09 1.62 -1.26
C VAL A 100 22.11 2.17 -2.24
N ASN A 101 21.75 3.21 -2.98
CA ASN A 101 22.65 3.94 -3.84
C ASN A 101 23.11 5.22 -3.13
N GLN A 102 24.32 5.15 -2.56
CA GLN A 102 24.91 6.28 -1.85
C GLN A 102 25.29 7.44 -2.79
N GLN A 103 25.62 7.18 -4.06
CA GLN A 103 26.06 8.23 -4.98
C GLN A 103 24.89 9.08 -5.48
N GLU A 104 23.75 8.45 -5.71
CA GLU A 104 22.54 9.09 -6.24
C GLU A 104 21.49 9.38 -5.15
N HIS A 105 21.80 9.06 -3.89
CA HIS A 105 20.96 9.32 -2.71
C HIS A 105 19.55 8.70 -2.78
N TRP A 106 19.44 7.45 -3.21
CA TRP A 106 18.17 6.70 -3.18
C TRP A 106 18.33 5.31 -2.57
N ALA A 107 17.22 4.77 -2.07
CA ALA A 107 17.14 3.39 -1.60
C ALA A 107 15.90 2.71 -2.21
N ARG A 108 16.07 1.45 -2.62
CA ARG A 108 14.98 0.59 -3.07
C ARG A 108 14.63 -0.38 -1.96
N VAL A 109 13.36 -0.40 -1.59
CA VAL A 109 12.88 -1.07 -0.38
C VAL A 109 11.56 -1.76 -0.66
N GLU A 110 11.29 -2.81 0.10
CA GLU A 110 9.98 -3.43 0.15
C GLU A 110 9.01 -2.59 0.99
N PRO A 111 7.70 -2.64 0.71
CA PRO A 111 6.71 -1.71 1.27
C PRO A 111 6.54 -1.78 2.79
N GLY A 112 6.85 -2.92 3.41
CA GLY A 112 6.76 -3.18 4.84
C GLY A 112 7.99 -2.73 5.65
N VAL A 113 9.01 -2.14 5.03
CA VAL A 113 10.18 -1.61 5.76
C VAL A 113 9.74 -0.54 6.76
N ILE A 114 10.27 -0.64 7.98
CA ILE A 114 10.07 0.34 9.06
C ILE A 114 11.07 1.50 8.87
N PRO A 115 10.66 2.78 8.96
CA PRO A 115 11.55 3.92 8.74
C PRO A 115 12.80 3.93 9.64
N ASP A 116 12.65 3.59 10.93
CA ASP A 116 13.80 3.53 11.84
C ASP A 116 14.81 2.45 11.43
N VAL A 117 14.33 1.31 10.89
CA VAL A 117 15.21 0.24 10.36
C VAL A 117 15.94 0.71 9.11
N LEU A 118 15.26 1.44 8.23
CA LEU A 118 15.90 2.07 7.07
C LEU A 118 16.98 3.06 7.51
N ASN A 119 16.68 3.95 8.46
CA ASN A 119 17.63 4.94 8.96
C ASN A 119 18.86 4.33 9.64
N GLN A 120 18.70 3.20 10.33
CA GLN A 120 19.83 2.45 10.88
C GLN A 120 20.77 1.96 9.76
N GLN A 121 20.24 1.47 8.65
CA GLN A 121 21.04 1.05 7.49
C GLN A 121 21.66 2.23 6.75
N LEU A 122 20.93 3.33 6.56
CA LEU A 122 21.43 4.50 5.82
C LEU A 122 22.52 5.26 6.58
N LYS A 123 22.57 5.14 7.92
CA LYS A 123 23.57 5.82 8.76
C LYS A 123 25.01 5.52 8.35
N GLN A 124 25.32 4.29 7.91
CA GLN A 124 26.67 3.92 7.46
C GLN A 124 27.11 4.67 6.18
N HIS A 125 26.15 5.21 5.43
CA HIS A 125 26.36 5.98 4.21
C HIS A 125 26.27 7.50 4.44
N ASN A 126 26.11 7.95 5.69
CA ASN A 126 25.78 9.34 6.04
C ASN A 126 24.49 9.85 5.37
N LEU A 127 23.54 8.94 5.14
CA LEU A 127 22.22 9.25 4.59
C LEU A 127 21.13 8.95 5.63
N PHE A 128 19.94 9.48 5.40
CA PHE A 128 18.74 9.13 6.16
C PHE A 128 17.49 9.39 5.33
N TRP A 129 16.42 8.68 5.64
CA TRP A 129 15.06 8.93 5.20
C TRP A 129 14.48 10.10 5.99
N GLY A 130 14.10 11.15 5.26
CA GLY A 130 13.70 12.44 5.82
C GLY A 130 12.36 12.46 6.54
N PRO A 131 11.25 12.06 5.91
CA PRO A 131 9.93 12.09 6.54
C PRO A 131 9.89 11.25 7.82
N GLU A 132 9.63 11.89 8.96
CA GLU A 132 9.46 11.20 10.23
C GLU A 132 8.01 11.20 10.75
N THR A 133 7.68 10.26 11.64
CA THR A 133 6.40 10.22 12.35
C THR A 133 6.64 9.81 13.80
N SER A 134 5.68 10.06 14.69
CA SER A 134 5.75 9.58 16.09
C SER A 134 5.70 8.05 16.24
N THR A 135 5.40 7.33 15.15
CA THR A 135 5.29 5.87 15.09
C THR A 135 6.36 5.24 14.19
N SER A 136 7.45 5.95 13.89
CA SER A 136 8.52 5.55 12.95
C SER A 136 9.20 4.22 13.29
N ASN A 137 9.07 3.75 14.53
CA ASN A 137 9.61 2.47 15.00
C ASN A 137 8.71 1.26 14.68
N ARG A 138 7.49 1.46 14.18
CA ARG A 138 6.51 0.39 13.93
C ARG A 138 5.52 0.65 12.79
N ASN A 139 5.45 1.87 12.25
CA ASN A 139 4.81 2.10 10.97
C ASN A 139 5.70 1.58 9.83
N THR A 140 5.13 1.51 8.64
CA THR A 140 5.80 1.00 7.43
C THR A 140 5.86 2.07 6.36
N LEU A 141 6.85 2.06 5.49
CA LEU A 141 6.99 3.02 4.40
C LEU A 141 5.76 3.06 3.47
N ALA A 142 5.14 1.93 3.16
CA ALA A 142 3.90 1.92 2.38
C ALA A 142 2.72 2.54 3.13
N GLY A 143 2.64 2.35 4.45
CA GLY A 143 1.66 3.04 5.30
C GLY A 143 1.87 4.56 5.28
N MET A 144 3.13 5.00 5.34
CA MET A 144 3.47 6.42 5.18
C MET A 144 3.09 6.95 3.80
N LEU A 145 3.31 6.17 2.73
CA LEU A 145 2.93 6.54 1.38
C LEU A 145 1.40 6.65 1.23
N GLY A 146 0.65 5.65 1.70
CA GLY A 146 -0.81 5.65 1.64
C GLY A 146 -1.45 6.81 2.41
N ASN A 147 -0.76 7.30 3.45
CA ASN A 147 -1.23 8.42 4.28
C ASN A 147 -0.58 9.75 3.93
N ASN A 148 0.33 9.79 2.95
CA ASN A 148 1.22 10.92 2.71
C ASN A 148 1.81 11.52 4.01
N SER A 149 2.30 10.66 4.90
CA SER A 149 2.70 11.05 6.25
C SER A 149 3.87 12.03 6.23
N CYS A 150 3.93 12.86 7.27
CA CYS A 150 5.00 13.81 7.53
C CYS A 150 5.21 14.01 9.04
N GLY A 151 6.29 14.71 9.39
CA GLY A 151 6.69 14.97 10.77
C GLY A 151 6.86 16.45 11.07
N SER A 152 7.34 16.76 12.27
CA SER A 152 7.59 18.15 12.68
C SER A 152 8.65 18.85 11.83
N HIS A 153 9.59 18.10 11.23
CA HIS A 153 10.62 18.62 10.34
C HIS A 153 10.23 18.58 8.86
N PHE A 154 8.94 18.41 8.53
CA PHE A 154 8.49 18.46 7.14
C PHE A 154 8.89 19.75 6.39
N PRO A 155 9.09 20.94 7.01
CA PRO A 155 9.58 22.11 6.28
C PRO A 155 11.00 21.93 5.74
N LEU A 156 11.80 21.04 6.34
CA LEU A 156 13.16 20.73 5.92
C LEU A 156 13.20 19.52 4.96
N TYR A 157 12.41 18.49 5.25
CA TYR A 157 12.53 17.18 4.57
C TYR A 157 11.35 16.81 3.67
N GLY A 158 10.31 17.64 3.63
CA GLY A 158 9.07 17.36 2.91
C GLY A 158 8.23 16.27 3.58
N ASN A 159 7.27 15.75 2.81
CA ASN A 159 6.38 14.67 3.23
C ASN A 159 6.75 13.38 2.49
N THR A 160 5.99 12.31 2.74
CA THR A 160 6.30 11.02 2.09
C THR A 160 6.23 11.12 0.57
N ARG A 161 5.19 11.73 -0.01
CA ARG A 161 5.05 11.78 -1.48
C ARG A 161 6.17 12.54 -2.18
N THR A 162 6.79 13.54 -1.54
CA THR A 162 7.92 14.28 -2.14
C THR A 162 9.23 13.50 -2.09
N ASN A 163 9.31 12.45 -1.29
CA ASN A 163 10.49 11.60 -1.12
C ASN A 163 10.38 10.25 -1.86
N ILE A 164 9.29 10.02 -2.61
CA ILE A 164 9.10 8.83 -3.44
C ILE A 164 9.52 9.14 -4.88
N ILE A 165 10.42 8.32 -5.42
CA ILE A 165 10.89 8.40 -6.82
C ILE A 165 9.99 7.56 -7.72
N GLU A 166 9.77 6.30 -7.35
CA GLU A 166 8.98 5.34 -8.14
C GLU A 166 8.28 4.32 -7.24
N VAL A 167 7.19 3.73 -7.75
CA VAL A 167 6.43 2.68 -7.05
C VAL A 167 6.06 1.58 -8.02
N ASN A 168 6.38 0.34 -7.65
CA ASN A 168 5.80 -0.85 -8.26
C ASN A 168 4.59 -1.29 -7.43
N GLY A 169 3.48 -1.60 -8.09
CA GLY A 169 2.25 -1.99 -7.41
C GLY A 169 1.33 -2.81 -8.30
N PHE A 170 0.12 -3.01 -7.79
CA PHE A 170 -0.95 -3.72 -8.49
C PHE A 170 -2.21 -2.88 -8.54
N LEU A 171 -2.94 -2.97 -9.64
CA LEU A 171 -4.26 -2.39 -9.79
C LEU A 171 -5.34 -3.41 -9.36
N SER A 172 -6.57 -2.92 -9.23
CA SER A 172 -7.72 -3.74 -8.78
C SER A 172 -8.10 -4.87 -9.74
N ASP A 173 -7.59 -4.86 -10.98
CA ASP A 173 -7.75 -5.95 -11.94
C ASP A 173 -6.59 -6.97 -11.91
N GLY A 174 -5.64 -6.80 -10.99
CA GLY A 174 -4.46 -7.66 -10.84
C GLY A 174 -3.31 -7.34 -11.80
N SER A 175 -3.46 -6.33 -12.66
CA SER A 175 -2.35 -5.86 -13.50
C SER A 175 -1.30 -5.15 -12.66
N GLN A 176 -0.03 -5.36 -13.01
CA GLN A 176 1.07 -4.63 -12.39
C GLN A 176 1.18 -3.22 -12.98
N ILE A 177 1.55 -2.27 -12.13
CA ILE A 177 1.83 -0.90 -12.52
C ILE A 177 3.20 -0.49 -11.98
N HIS A 178 3.90 0.30 -12.77
CA HIS A 178 5.08 1.03 -12.35
C HIS A 178 4.82 2.52 -12.55
N THR A 179 4.92 3.30 -11.46
CA THR A 179 4.72 4.75 -11.47
C THR A 179 6.03 5.45 -11.18
N SER A 180 6.26 6.55 -11.90
CA SER A 180 7.39 7.46 -11.75
C SER A 180 6.96 8.84 -12.29
N PRO A 181 7.73 9.92 -12.05
CA PRO A 181 7.43 11.23 -12.62
C PRO A 181 7.27 11.18 -14.15
N LEU A 182 6.16 11.74 -14.63
CA LEU A 182 5.84 11.83 -16.06
C LEU A 182 5.75 13.29 -16.49
N ASN A 183 6.21 13.58 -17.70
CA ASN A 183 5.88 14.83 -18.40
C ASN A 183 4.50 14.72 -19.07
N ASN A 184 4.03 15.81 -19.67
CA ASN A 184 2.71 15.86 -20.33
C ASN A 184 2.53 14.77 -21.39
N ASP A 185 3.55 14.55 -22.23
CA ASP A 185 3.51 13.50 -23.26
C ASP A 185 3.44 12.11 -22.65
N GLY A 186 4.16 11.87 -21.55
CA GLY A 186 4.11 10.63 -20.78
C GLY A 186 2.72 10.35 -20.23
N VAL A 187 2.06 11.36 -19.64
CA VAL A 187 0.68 11.25 -19.15
C VAL A 187 -0.28 10.96 -20.31
N LEU A 188 -0.14 11.65 -21.45
CA LEU A 188 -0.97 11.42 -22.64
C LEU A 188 -0.75 9.99 -23.18
N ASN A 189 0.48 9.54 -23.32
CA ASN A 189 0.81 8.19 -23.80
C ASN A 189 0.22 7.12 -22.88
N LYS A 190 0.33 7.29 -21.55
CA LYS A 190 -0.30 6.38 -20.59
C LYS A 190 -1.82 6.36 -20.75
N SER A 191 -2.45 7.50 -21.00
CA SER A 191 -3.91 7.59 -21.18
C SER A 191 -4.46 6.88 -22.42
N LEU A 192 -3.60 6.57 -23.40
CA LEU A 192 -3.97 5.86 -24.63
C LEU A 192 -3.89 4.34 -24.49
N LEU A 193 -3.38 3.82 -23.37
CA LEU A 193 -3.29 2.38 -23.14
C LEU A 193 -4.68 1.75 -23.01
N ASN A 194 -4.89 0.61 -23.68
CA ASN A 194 -6.11 -0.19 -23.52
C ASN A 194 -6.01 -1.13 -22.30
N SER A 195 -5.74 -0.56 -21.13
CA SER A 195 -5.55 -1.27 -19.86
C SER A 195 -6.27 -0.54 -18.70
N ALA A 196 -6.34 -1.14 -17.52
CA ALA A 196 -6.86 -0.44 -16.33
C ALA A 196 -6.04 0.83 -16.01
N GLU A 197 -4.71 0.76 -16.15
CA GLU A 197 -3.84 1.93 -16.01
C GLU A 197 -4.24 3.05 -16.98
N GLY A 198 -4.43 2.74 -18.27
CA GLY A 198 -4.81 3.75 -19.25
C GLY A 198 -6.15 4.41 -18.95
N LYS A 199 -7.13 3.63 -18.45
CA LYS A 199 -8.41 4.17 -17.98
C LYS A 199 -8.24 5.15 -16.81
N ILE A 200 -7.34 4.87 -15.87
CA ILE A 200 -7.03 5.77 -14.74
C ILE A 200 -6.46 7.09 -15.26
N TYR A 201 -5.46 7.04 -16.14
CA TYR A 201 -4.85 8.26 -16.71
C TYR A 201 -5.84 9.04 -17.58
N SER A 202 -6.66 8.36 -18.38
CA SER A 202 -7.71 9.00 -19.18
C SER A 202 -8.75 9.71 -18.30
N LEU A 203 -9.20 9.06 -17.22
CA LEU A 203 -10.10 9.68 -16.24
C LEU A 203 -9.48 10.92 -15.60
N LEU A 204 -8.21 10.83 -15.17
CA LEU A 204 -7.49 11.94 -14.56
C LEU A 204 -7.42 13.15 -15.50
N ILE A 205 -7.01 12.94 -16.75
CA ILE A 205 -6.94 14.01 -17.76
C ILE A 205 -8.32 14.62 -17.99
N ASN A 206 -9.37 13.80 -18.13
CA ASN A 206 -10.72 14.30 -18.37
C ASN A 206 -11.24 15.12 -17.19
N LYS A 207 -10.95 14.72 -15.94
CA LYS A 207 -11.27 15.52 -14.76
C LYS A 207 -10.49 16.83 -14.73
N LEU A 208 -9.18 16.79 -15.00
CA LEU A 208 -8.34 17.98 -14.99
C LEU A 208 -8.65 18.95 -16.15
N LYS A 209 -9.36 18.53 -17.20
CA LYS A 209 -9.86 19.45 -18.24
C LYS A 209 -11.08 20.26 -17.80
N ASN A 210 -11.77 19.86 -16.74
CA ASN A 210 -12.92 20.58 -16.23
C ASN A 210 -12.45 21.81 -15.41
N PRO A 211 -12.76 23.06 -15.83
CA PRO A 211 -12.37 24.26 -15.10
C PRO A 211 -12.90 24.30 -13.67
N ASP A 212 -14.10 23.77 -13.41
CA ASP A 212 -14.66 23.72 -12.06
C ASP A 212 -13.80 22.87 -11.14
N PHE A 213 -13.35 21.72 -11.65
CA PHE A 213 -12.45 20.82 -10.91
C PHE A 213 -11.05 21.41 -10.74
N GLN A 214 -10.56 22.17 -11.72
CA GLN A 214 -9.29 22.90 -11.58
C GLN A 214 -9.36 23.94 -10.46
N ASN A 215 -10.46 24.68 -10.38
CA ASN A 215 -10.64 25.72 -9.35
C ASN A 215 -10.69 25.13 -7.93
N GLU A 216 -11.19 23.91 -7.76
CA GLU A 216 -11.16 23.20 -6.46
C GLU A 216 -9.75 22.76 -6.04
N ILE A 217 -8.84 22.49 -6.98
CA ILE A 217 -7.47 22.01 -6.67
C ILE A 217 -6.57 23.15 -6.16
N TYR A 218 -6.80 24.38 -6.60
CA TYR A 218 -5.97 25.54 -6.22
C TYR A 218 -6.40 26.21 -4.89
N GLN A 219 -7.45 25.72 -4.22
CA GLN A 219 -7.86 26.16 -2.88
C GLN A 219 -7.14 25.38 -1.79
#